data_AF-A0A520I4A9-F1
#
_entry.id   AF-A0A520I4A9-F1
#
_cell.length_a   1.000
_cell.length_b   1.000
_cell.length_c   1.000
_cell.angle_alpha   90.00
_cell.angle_beta   90.00
_cell.angle_gamma   90.00
#
_symmetry.space_group_name_H-M   'P 1'
#
loop_
_entity.id
_entity.type
_entity.pdbx_description
1 polymer ?
#
loop_
_entity_poly.entity_id
_entity_poly.type
_entity_poly.pdbx_seq_one_letter_code
_entity_poly.pdbx_strand_id
1 'polypeptide(L)'
;MIDLTIPKKKRIYIPQNLEMKWDNLEPILNELTLRSIENVQELEQWLKDKSELEAALEEDFAWRYIRMSCDTGNEELVKDFQY
;
A
#
# COMPACT_ATOMS: atom_id res chain seq x y z
N MET A 1 19.90 26.66 8.85
CA MET A 1 18.79 26.19 8.00
C MET A 1 18.29 24.88 8.59
N ILE A 2 16.98 24.74 8.75
CA ILE A 2 16.36 23.48 9.20
C ILE A 2 16.24 22.60 7.96
N ASP A 3 16.73 21.36 8.05
CA ASP A 3 16.51 20.36 7.01
C ASP A 3 15.04 19.92 7.06
N LEU A 4 14.29 20.18 5.99
CA LEU A 4 12.86 19.86 5.86
C LEU A 4 12.64 18.51 5.14
N THR A 5 13.69 17.72 4.94
CA THR A 5 13.59 16.43 4.26
C THR A 5 12.95 15.40 5.18
N ILE A 6 11.74 14.96 4.82
CA ILE A 6 11.08 13.83 5.52
C ILE A 6 11.46 12.54 4.77
N PRO A 7 12.26 11.65 5.37
CA PRO A 7 12.65 10.41 4.71
C PRO A 7 11.45 9.48 4.56
N LYS A 8 11.30 8.86 3.39
CA LYS A 8 10.25 7.85 3.17
C LYS A 8 10.47 6.68 4.13
N LYS A 9 9.43 6.29 4.86
CA LYS A 9 9.47 5.11 5.73
C LYS A 9 9.73 3.87 4.88
N LYS A 10 10.76 3.09 5.24
CA LYS A 10 11.06 1.83 4.56
C LYS A 10 9.97 0.82 4.88
N ARG A 11 9.48 0.13 3.85
CA ARG A 11 8.58 -1.02 4.00
C ARG A 11 9.33 -2.17 4.68
N ILE A 12 8.67 -2.93 5.53
CA ILE A 12 9.26 -4.07 6.25
C ILE A 12 8.51 -5.34 5.86
N TYR A 13 7.19 -5.27 5.84
CA TYR A 13 6.33 -6.39 5.53
C TYR A 13 6.16 -6.61 4.03
N ILE A 14 5.92 -5.55 3.26
CA ILE A 14 5.69 -5.64 1.81
C ILE A 14 6.96 -5.30 1.00
N PRO A 15 7.10 -5.80 -0.25
CA PRO A 15 8.20 -5.42 -1.12
C PRO A 15 8.28 -3.91 -1.37
N GLN A 16 9.51 -3.37 -1.43
CA GLN A 16 9.71 -1.93 -1.71
C GLN A 16 9.11 -1.51 -3.06
N ASN A 17 9.24 -2.37 -4.06
CA ASN A 17 8.75 -2.14 -5.43
C ASN A 17 7.48 -2.96 -5.72
N LEU A 18 6.65 -3.18 -4.69
CA LEU A 18 5.36 -3.84 -4.87
C LEU A 18 4.50 -3.03 -5.86
N GLU A 19 4.14 -3.66 -6.98
CA GLU A 19 3.20 -3.11 -7.94
C GLU A 19 1.77 -3.43 -7.50
N MET A 20 0.90 -2.41 -7.43
CA MET A 20 -0.49 -2.52 -6.96
C MET A 20 -1.41 -3.15 -8.01
N LYS A 21 -1.16 -4.42 -8.31
CA LYS A 21 -1.99 -5.29 -9.13
C LYS A 21 -2.50 -6.45 -8.28
N TRP A 22 -3.72 -6.91 -8.58
CA TRP A 22 -4.35 -7.99 -7.83
C TRP A 22 -3.46 -9.23 -7.70
N ASP A 23 -2.81 -9.67 -8.78
CA ASP A 23 -1.94 -10.85 -8.78
C ASP A 23 -0.78 -10.78 -7.76
N ASN A 24 -0.33 -9.57 -7.43
CA ASN A 24 0.71 -9.35 -6.42
C ASN A 24 0.15 -9.18 -5.01
N LEU A 25 -1.08 -8.66 -4.89
CA LEU A 25 -1.74 -8.37 -3.62
C LEU A 25 -2.42 -9.60 -3.03
N GLU A 26 -3.06 -10.41 -3.86
CA GLU A 26 -3.77 -11.63 -3.50
C GLU A 26 -2.94 -12.57 -2.60
N PRO A 27 -1.68 -12.94 -2.92
CA PRO A 27 -0.90 -13.81 -2.07
C PRO A 27 -0.61 -13.20 -0.69
N ILE A 28 -0.40 -11.89 -0.61
CA ILE A 28 -0.13 -11.18 0.65
C ILE A 28 -1.40 -11.12 1.51
N LEU A 29 -2.55 -10.84 0.90
CA LEU A 29 -3.85 -10.82 1.57
C LEU A 29 -4.27 -12.22 2.05
N ASN A 30 -4.06 -13.25 1.23
CA ASN A 30 -4.32 -14.63 1.59
C ASN A 30 -3.44 -15.08 2.75
N GLU A 31 -2.16 -14.71 2.74
CA GLU A 31 -1.26 -14.99 3.85
C GLU A 31 -1.76 -14.32 5.14
N LEU A 32 -2.10 -13.02 5.12
CA LEU A 32 -2.67 -12.33 6.29
C LEU A 32 -3.96 -12.98 6.80
N THR A 33 -4.80 -13.48 5.89
CA THR A 33 -6.09 -14.10 6.24
C THR A 33 -5.91 -15.48 6.87
N LEU A 34 -4.92 -16.24 6.39
CA LEU A 34 -4.67 -17.61 6.84
C LEU A 34 -3.67 -17.69 8.01
N ARG A 35 -3.02 -16.58 8.36
CA ARG A 35 -2.02 -16.54 9.43
C ARG A 35 -2.66 -16.87 10.79
N SER A 36 -2.14 -17.91 11.44
CA SER A 36 -2.49 -18.22 12.82
C SER A 36 -1.94 -17.17 13.77
N ILE A 37 -2.71 -16.83 14.82
CA ILE A 37 -2.33 -15.89 15.86
C ILE A 37 -2.56 -16.60 17.19
N GLU A 38 -1.47 -17.00 17.85
CA GLU A 38 -1.50 -17.83 19.06
C GLU A 38 -1.19 -17.02 20.32
N ASN A 39 -0.62 -15.82 20.17
CA ASN A 39 -0.25 -14.96 21.29
C ASN A 39 -0.35 -13.46 20.95
N VAL A 40 -0.20 -12.61 21.98
CA VAL A 40 -0.32 -11.16 21.87
C VAL A 40 0.74 -10.58 20.95
N GLN A 41 1.98 -11.08 21.01
CA GLN A 41 3.08 -10.58 20.20
C GLN A 41 2.84 -10.83 18.70
N GLU A 42 2.29 -12.00 18.36
CA GLU A 42 1.86 -12.33 16.99
C GLU A 42 0.71 -11.44 16.52
N LEU A 43 -0.26 -11.16 17.39
CA LEU A 43 -1.35 -10.24 17.05
C LEU A 43 -0.82 -8.83 16.77
N GLU A 44 0.08 -8.32 17.61
CA GLU A 44 0.72 -7.02 17.40
C GLU A 44 1.50 -6.96 16.09
N GLN A 45 2.19 -8.04 15.73
CA GLN A 45 2.91 -8.10 14.45
C GLN A 45 1.94 -8.15 13.26
N TRP A 46 0.89 -8.97 13.35
CA TRP A 46 -0.15 -9.04 12.32
C TRP A 46 -0.81 -7.68 12.08
N LEU A 47 -1.10 -6.93 13.15
CA LEU A 47 -1.66 -5.57 13.04
C LEU A 47 -0.70 -4.60 12.34
N LYS A 48 0.61 -4.69 12.61
CA LYS A 48 1.62 -3.86 11.94
C LYS A 48 1.72 -4.20 10.45
N ASP A 49 1.73 -5.49 10.11
CA ASP A 49 1.83 -5.98 8.74
C ASP A 49 0.61 -5.57 7.92
N LYS A 50 -0.59 -5.78 8.47
CA LYS A 50 -1.84 -5.30 7.89
C LYS A 50 -1.82 -3.78 7.68
N SER A 51 -1.46 -3.02 8.72
CA SER A 51 -1.43 -1.56 8.65
C SER A 51 -0.43 -1.05 7.60
N GLU A 52 0.71 -1.72 7.44
CA GLU A 52 1.68 -1.36 6.39
C GLU A 52 1.13 -1.60 4.99
N LEU A 53 0.47 -2.74 4.76
CA LEU A 53 -0.16 -3.04 3.48
C LEU A 53 -1.29 -2.05 3.15
N GLU A 54 -2.18 -1.78 4.11
CA GLU A 54 -3.28 -0.82 3.94
C GLU A 54 -2.75 0.59 3.63
N ALA A 55 -1.74 1.07 4.37
CA ALA A 55 -1.14 2.37 4.11
C ALA A 55 -0.53 2.48 2.71
N ALA A 56 0.05 1.39 2.20
CA ALA A 56 0.61 1.37 0.84
C ALA A 56 -0.49 1.40 -0.23
N LEU A 57 -1.59 0.68 -0.03
CA LEU A 57 -2.76 0.70 -0.91
C LEU A 57 -3.41 2.09 -0.95
N GLU A 58 -3.60 2.71 0.21
CA GLU A 58 -4.16 4.06 0.32
C GLU A 58 -3.26 5.11 -0.35
N GLU A 59 -1.94 5.04 -0.14
CA GLU A 59 -0.97 5.93 -0.79
C GLU A 59 -1.05 5.81 -2.32
N ASP A 60 -1.07 4.59 -2.86
CA ASP A 60 -1.15 4.36 -4.32
C ASP A 60 -2.46 4.90 -4.91
N PHE A 61 -3.59 4.62 -4.25
CA PHE A 61 -4.89 5.14 -4.66
C PHE A 61 -4.94 6.67 -4.63
N ALA A 62 -4.44 7.29 -3.55
CA ALA A 62 -4.36 8.73 -3.43
C ALA A 62 -3.54 9.35 -4.57
N TRP A 63 -2.41 8.73 -4.94
CA TRP A 63 -1.61 9.20 -6.07
C TRP A 63 -2.31 9.06 -7.42
N ARG A 64 -3.03 7.95 -7.66
CA ARG A 64 -3.86 7.80 -8.87
C ARG A 64 -4.93 8.87 -8.94
N TYR A 65 -5.62 9.10 -7.83
CA TYR A 65 -6.64 10.14 -7.72
C TYR A 65 -6.09 11.54 -7.99
N ILE A 66 -4.93 11.89 -7.38
CA ILE A 66 -4.27 13.17 -7.60
C ILE A 66 -3.91 13.34 -9.08
N ARG A 67 -3.29 12.33 -9.70
CA ARG A 67 -2.89 12.39 -11.12
C ARG A 67 -4.11 12.57 -12.04
N MET A 68 -5.13 11.74 -11.88
CA MET A 68 -6.37 11.84 -12.64
C MET A 68 -7.06 13.19 -12.43
N SER A 69 -7.08 13.72 -11.21
CA SER A 69 -7.69 15.03 -10.92
C SER A 69 -6.93 16.21 -11.54
N CYS A 70 -5.63 16.06 -11.80
CA CYS A 70 -4.83 17.08 -12.50
C CYS A 70 -5.11 17.14 -14.00
N ASP A 71 -5.50 16.03 -14.63
CA ASP A 71 -5.83 15.95 -16.05
C ASP A 71 -6.95 14.93 -16.30
N THR A 72 -8.19 15.39 -16.10
CA THR A 72 -9.39 14.57 -16.21
C THR A 72 -9.77 14.21 -17.64
N GLY A 73 -9.11 14.82 -18.65
CA GLY A 73 -9.29 14.48 -20.06
C GLY A 73 -8.39 13.33 -20.54
N ASN A 74 -7.42 12.92 -19.72
CA ASN A 74 -6.50 11.85 -20.05
C ASN A 74 -7.10 10.48 -19.74
N GLU A 75 -7.44 9.73 -20.79
CA GLU A 75 -8.07 8.41 -20.67
C GLU A 75 -7.20 7.38 -19.94
N GLU A 76 -5.87 7.46 -20.04
CA GLU A 76 -4.96 6.55 -19.34
C GLU A 76 -5.00 6.80 -17.83
N LEU A 77 -4.98 8.07 -17.40
CA LEU A 77 -5.06 8.42 -15.97
C LEU A 77 -6.42 8.06 -15.36
N VAL A 78 -7.50 8.21 -16.13
CA VAL A 78 -8.84 7.76 -15.71
C VAL A 78 -8.87 6.24 -15.55
N LYS A 79 -8.30 5.49 -16.50
CA LYS A 79 -8.22 4.04 -16.43
C LYS A 79 -7.39 3.56 -15.24
N ASP A 80 -6.22 4.17 -15.02
CA ASP A 80 -5.35 3.87 -13.87
C ASP A 80 -6.05 4.15 -12.53
N PHE A 81 -6.95 5.14 -12.46
CA PHE A 81 -7.74 5.40 -11.25
C PHE A 81 -8.85 4.35 -11.02
N GLN A 82 -9.41 3.79 -12.10
CA GLN A 82 -10.52 2.84 -12.02
C GLN A 82 -10.11 1.38 -11.78
N TYR A 83 -8.88 1.00 -12.15
CA TYR A 83 -8.39 -0.38 -12.17
C TYR A 83 -6.97 -0.48 -11.61
#